data_AF-A0A7C5A270-F1
#
_entry.id   AF-A0A7C5A270-F1
#
_cell.length_a   1.000
_cell.length_b   1.000
_cell.length_c   1.000
_cell.angle_alpha   90.00
_cell.angle_beta   90.00
_cell.angle_gamma   90.00
#
_symmetry.space_group_name_H-M   'P 1'
#
loop_
_entity.id
_entity.type
_entity.pdbx_description
1 polymer ?
#
loop_
_entity_poly.entity_id
_entity_poly.type
_entity_poly.pdbx_seq_one_letter_code
_entity_poly.pdbx_strand_id
1 'polypeptide(L)'
;MKRNLSSRFEEVFAAGPVPDAATMRTLPFGQQLADLFYPPTMGTRHGDPKGAPHLHMVMEKIALLLADRPRDILVDGANPHCTADLSFFERNYSQLWYGIGPDVATTALFPPGEHGAVKTFLRVAALYHDIGKHINTDRHPTIGWYLVSSMYPDERNKLQTMLTRTELRTLLTIIRDHDKFGVLSSGEASLPLLASTTHLMQEEVKIQEQRLTALMLVSLADMAASFPLDSCIAGTVMRDWSRFTRALENAWGDRGRLLPHVVQEAQQYESTVERIRRLLMTISRDDSGQWETIDDKELISDILKTTFTNRIDVFCEDFALVAKLDYSLRFFRLVVQECRRRGMTNPSTITHVIVNILKGIVETYGEMLHARRGHYRLIGVEFSSLAPAHAPEKAKALINLLLERPAEGLAWLLSDVPAWYIWE
;
A
#
# COMPACT_ATOMS: atom_id res chain seq x y z
N MET A 1 -2.05 -37.29 7.66
CA MET A 1 -0.79 -36.52 7.74
C MET A 1 -1.12 -35.17 8.35
N LYS A 2 -0.88 -34.96 9.66
CA LYS A 2 -1.11 -33.66 10.29
C LYS A 2 -0.10 -32.66 9.70
N ARG A 3 -0.60 -31.65 9.00
CA ARG A 3 0.23 -30.54 8.50
C ARG A 3 0.48 -29.63 9.69
N ASN A 4 1.67 -29.70 10.27
CA ASN A 4 2.11 -28.69 11.23
C ASN A 4 2.60 -27.50 10.41
N LEU A 5 1.92 -26.36 10.49
CA LEU A 5 2.66 -25.10 10.59
C LEU A 5 3.68 -25.35 11.72
N SER A 6 4.94 -25.55 11.33
CA SER A 6 5.85 -26.39 12.12
C SER A 6 6.00 -25.84 13.54
N SER A 7 6.08 -26.71 14.55
CA SER A 7 6.37 -26.33 15.95
C SER A 7 7.51 -25.32 16.05
N ARG A 8 8.45 -25.33 15.09
CA ARG A 8 9.54 -24.35 14.98
C ARG A 8 9.09 -22.90 14.86
N PHE A 9 8.03 -22.57 14.12
CA PHE A 9 7.57 -21.17 14.07
C PHE A 9 6.85 -20.76 15.36
N GLU A 10 6.14 -21.70 16.01
CA GLU A 10 5.59 -21.46 17.34
C GLU A 10 6.70 -21.25 18.38
N GLU A 11 7.76 -22.06 18.32
CA GLU A 11 8.98 -21.93 19.14
C GLU A 11 9.66 -20.57 18.92
N VAL A 12 9.75 -20.10 17.67
CA VAL A 12 10.33 -18.80 17.30
C VAL A 12 9.61 -17.63 17.97
N PHE A 13 8.28 -17.71 18.13
CA PHE A 13 7.48 -16.65 18.75
C PHE A 13 7.10 -16.94 20.21
N ALA A 14 7.69 -17.97 20.84
CA ALA A 14 7.35 -18.37 22.20
C ALA A 14 7.81 -17.34 23.25
N ALA A 15 8.94 -16.67 23.00
CA ALA A 15 9.53 -15.70 23.92
C ALA A 15 8.92 -14.28 23.81
N GLY A 16 8.19 -13.99 22.73
CA GLY A 16 7.63 -12.65 22.49
C GLY A 16 7.22 -12.41 21.04
N PRO A 17 6.68 -11.22 20.74
CA PRO A 17 6.22 -10.87 19.39
C PRO A 17 7.38 -10.71 18.39
N VAL A 18 8.56 -10.30 18.86
CA VAL A 18 9.77 -10.15 18.03
C VAL A 18 10.80 -11.20 18.46
N PRO A 19 11.20 -12.12 17.57
CA PRO A 19 12.28 -13.07 17.84
C PRO A 19 13.63 -12.35 17.96
N ASP A 20 14.49 -12.77 18.88
CA ASP A 20 15.85 -12.22 18.97
C ASP A 20 16.71 -12.58 17.74
N ALA A 21 17.84 -11.88 17.58
CA ALA A 21 18.73 -12.07 16.44
C ALA A 21 19.26 -13.51 16.30
N ALA A 22 19.48 -14.22 17.41
CA ALA A 22 19.97 -15.59 17.39
C ALA A 22 18.91 -16.54 16.84
N THR A 23 17.67 -16.38 17.31
CA THR A 23 16.49 -17.11 16.87
C THR A 23 16.20 -16.82 15.40
N MET A 24 16.25 -15.55 14.97
CA MET A 24 16.08 -15.18 13.55
C MET A 24 17.08 -15.88 12.64
N ARG A 25 18.36 -15.96 13.04
CA ARG A 25 19.40 -16.64 12.23
C ARG A 25 19.16 -18.14 12.03
N THR A 26 18.30 -18.77 12.83
CA THR A 26 17.91 -20.18 12.63
C THR A 26 16.84 -20.37 11.57
N LEU A 27 16.15 -19.29 11.18
CA LEU A 27 15.12 -19.31 10.16
C LEU A 27 15.73 -19.33 8.75
N PRO A 28 14.97 -19.77 7.74
CA PRO A 28 15.32 -19.50 6.36
C PRO A 28 15.53 -18.01 6.12
N PHE A 29 16.55 -17.63 5.35
CA PHE A 29 16.96 -16.23 5.18
C PHE A 29 17.28 -15.51 6.50
N GLY A 30 17.66 -16.27 7.54
CA GLY A 30 17.78 -15.76 8.90
C GLY A 30 18.84 -14.68 9.08
N GLN A 31 19.90 -14.69 8.27
CA GLN A 31 20.91 -13.64 8.29
C GLN A 31 20.35 -12.32 7.75
N GLN A 32 19.63 -12.35 6.62
CA GLN A 32 19.00 -11.16 6.03
C GLN A 32 17.93 -10.57 6.97
N LEU A 33 17.13 -11.43 7.61
CA LEU A 33 16.16 -11.01 8.63
C LEU A 33 16.85 -10.38 9.85
N ALA A 34 17.90 -11.02 10.38
CA ALA A 34 18.64 -10.48 11.51
C ALA A 34 19.30 -9.14 11.18
N ASP A 35 19.85 -8.96 9.99
CA ASP A 35 20.46 -7.70 9.57
C ASP A 35 19.43 -6.56 9.38
N LEU A 36 18.19 -6.91 9.02
CA LEU A 36 17.09 -5.95 8.92
C LEU A 36 16.58 -5.47 10.28
N PHE A 37 16.38 -6.41 11.22
CA PHE A 37 15.86 -6.10 12.55
C PHE A 37 16.95 -5.60 13.52
N TYR A 38 18.17 -6.11 13.38
CA TYR A 38 19.30 -5.86 14.27
C TYR A 38 20.54 -5.47 13.45
N PRO A 39 20.50 -4.32 12.74
CA PRO A 39 21.59 -3.90 11.88
C PRO A 39 22.88 -3.80 12.70
N PRO A 40 24.00 -4.35 12.20
CA PRO A 40 25.28 -4.18 12.88
C PRO A 40 25.58 -2.70 13.05
N THR A 41 26.15 -2.32 14.19
CA THR A 41 26.46 -0.93 14.62
C THR A 41 27.42 -0.15 13.71
N MET A 42 27.72 -0.65 12.51
CA MET A 42 28.55 0.01 11.52
C MET A 42 27.67 0.88 10.60
N GLY A 43 27.64 2.18 10.92
CA GLY A 43 27.32 3.31 10.04
C GLY A 43 26.21 3.07 9.02
N THR A 44 25.02 3.58 9.32
CA THR A 44 23.84 3.70 8.44
C THR A 44 24.19 3.80 6.95
N ARG A 45 24.39 2.65 6.29
CA ARG A 45 24.46 2.60 4.83
C ARG A 45 23.05 2.88 4.36
N HIS A 46 22.87 4.08 3.81
CA HIS A 46 21.62 4.65 3.30
C HIS A 46 20.68 5.22 4.35
N GLY A 47 21.14 6.20 5.14
CA GLY A 47 20.38 7.43 5.44
C GLY A 47 19.00 7.34 6.11
N ASP A 48 18.50 6.17 6.46
CA ASP A 48 17.20 5.99 7.10
C ASP A 48 17.40 5.44 8.52
N PRO A 49 17.29 6.27 9.56
CA PRO A 49 17.32 5.81 10.95
C PRO A 49 16.11 4.93 11.33
N LYS A 50 15.15 4.67 10.42
CA LYS A 50 13.89 3.99 10.70
C LYS A 50 13.87 2.47 10.47
N GLY A 51 14.86 1.85 9.82
CA GLY A 51 14.78 0.43 9.41
C GLY A 51 14.53 -0.59 10.53
N ALA A 52 15.37 -0.58 11.57
CA ALA A 52 15.23 -1.50 12.70
C ALA A 52 14.04 -1.18 13.64
N PRO A 53 13.77 0.09 14.00
CA PRO A 53 12.58 0.44 14.80
C PRO A 53 11.26 0.09 14.10
N HIS A 54 11.17 0.31 12.79
CA HIS A 54 9.95 0.10 12.03
C HIS A 54 9.50 -1.36 12.05
N LEU A 55 10.39 -2.30 11.68
CA LEU A 55 10.04 -3.72 11.64
C LEU A 55 9.70 -4.30 13.01
N HIS A 56 10.36 -3.83 14.07
CA HIS A 56 9.97 -4.15 15.45
C HIS A 56 8.54 -3.66 15.74
N MET A 57 8.24 -2.41 15.38
CA MET A 57 6.89 -1.86 15.54
C MET A 57 5.85 -2.65 14.73
N VAL A 58 6.14 -3.06 13.49
CA VAL A 58 5.22 -3.90 12.69
C VAL A 58 4.89 -5.19 13.45
N MET A 59 5.91 -5.85 14.01
CA MET A 59 5.73 -7.09 14.78
C MET A 59 4.95 -6.87 16.09
N GLU A 60 5.09 -5.71 16.73
CA GLU A 60 4.25 -5.32 17.88
C GLU A 60 2.80 -5.06 17.46
N LYS A 61 2.58 -4.31 16.36
CA LYS A 61 1.24 -3.99 15.86
C LYS A 61 0.50 -5.24 15.38
N ILE A 62 1.15 -6.16 14.67
CA ILE A 62 0.53 -7.43 14.29
C ILE A 62 0.21 -8.27 15.53
N ALA A 63 1.05 -8.26 16.58
CA ALA A 63 0.75 -8.97 17.81
C ALA A 63 -0.51 -8.43 18.52
N LEU A 64 -0.72 -7.10 18.51
CA LEU A 64 -1.94 -6.47 19.03
C LEU A 64 -3.19 -6.89 18.25
N LEU A 65 -3.12 -6.86 16.91
CA LEU A 65 -4.21 -7.33 16.04
C LEU A 65 -4.57 -8.79 16.36
N LEU A 66 -3.57 -9.67 16.41
CA LEU A 66 -3.75 -11.11 16.68
C LEU A 66 -4.15 -11.44 18.12
N ALA A 67 -4.04 -10.48 19.05
CA ALA A 67 -4.49 -10.58 20.43
C ALA A 67 -5.91 -10.04 20.64
N ASP A 68 -6.66 -9.80 19.55
CA ASP A 68 -8.01 -9.22 19.57
C ASP A 68 -8.03 -7.82 20.23
N ARG A 69 -6.93 -7.07 20.07
CA ARG A 69 -6.75 -5.69 20.55
C ARG A 69 -6.54 -4.71 19.38
N PRO A 70 -7.44 -4.68 18.38
CA PRO A 70 -7.23 -3.87 17.18
C PRO A 70 -7.28 -2.36 17.46
N ARG A 71 -7.95 -1.92 18.53
CA ARG A 71 -7.97 -0.50 18.93
C ARG A 71 -6.59 0.04 19.29
N ASP A 72 -5.70 -0.81 19.80
CA ASP A 72 -4.41 -0.38 20.35
C ASP A 72 -3.36 -0.09 19.28
N ILE A 73 -3.67 -0.37 18.01
CA ILE A 73 -2.87 0.07 16.87
C ILE A 73 -3.26 1.48 16.40
N LEU A 74 -4.37 2.03 16.90
CA LEU A 74 -4.89 3.34 16.50
C LEU A 74 -4.41 4.46 17.42
N VAL A 75 -4.28 5.65 16.86
CA VAL A 75 -3.94 6.89 17.56
C VAL A 75 -5.02 7.94 17.26
N ASP A 76 -6.22 7.72 17.79
CA ASP A 76 -7.34 8.65 17.64
C ASP A 76 -7.14 9.92 18.49
N GLY A 77 -7.54 11.07 17.96
CA GLY A 77 -7.39 12.39 18.60
C GLY A 77 -6.22 13.23 18.07
N ALA A 78 -5.31 12.65 17.27
CA ALA A 78 -4.31 13.43 16.53
C ALA A 78 -4.90 14.14 15.30
N ASN A 79 -5.96 13.58 14.71
CA ASN A 79 -6.65 14.13 13.54
C ASN A 79 -7.98 14.78 13.95
N PRO A 80 -8.09 16.12 13.97
CA PRO A 80 -9.31 16.83 14.38
C PRO A 80 -10.49 16.64 13.41
N HIS A 81 -10.22 16.13 12.20
CA HIS A 81 -11.23 15.85 11.18
C HIS A 81 -11.72 14.41 11.22
N CYS A 82 -11.10 13.57 12.06
CA CYS A 82 -11.54 12.21 12.17
C CYS A 82 -12.80 12.10 13.03
N THR A 83 -13.95 12.04 12.35
CA THR A 83 -15.27 11.80 12.96
C THR A 83 -15.66 10.33 12.93
N ALA A 84 -14.74 9.43 12.54
CA ALA A 84 -15.06 8.02 12.42
C ALA A 84 -15.44 7.43 13.78
N ASP A 85 -16.55 6.73 13.77
CA ASP A 85 -17.01 5.90 14.86
C ASP A 85 -15.97 4.77 15.06
N LEU A 86 -15.22 4.80 16.16
CA LEU A 86 -14.29 3.72 16.55
C LEU A 86 -14.96 2.34 16.48
N SER A 87 -16.28 2.28 16.73
CA SER A 87 -17.03 1.03 16.63
C SER A 87 -17.26 0.57 15.19
N PHE A 88 -17.16 1.46 14.17
CA PHE A 88 -17.08 1.04 12.77
C PHE A 88 -15.83 0.22 12.52
N PHE A 89 -14.65 0.70 12.93
CA PHE A 89 -13.40 -0.03 12.75
C PHE A 89 -13.45 -1.39 13.45
N GLU A 90 -13.91 -1.47 14.69
CA GLU A 90 -13.99 -2.76 15.42
C GLU A 90 -14.98 -3.76 14.83
N ARG A 91 -16.17 -3.29 14.42
CA ARG A 91 -17.17 -4.16 13.77
C ARG A 91 -16.61 -4.78 12.50
N ASN A 92 -15.93 -3.97 11.68
CA ASN A 92 -15.32 -4.43 10.44
C ASN A 92 -14.06 -5.27 10.69
N TYR A 93 -13.27 -4.95 11.71
CA TYR A 93 -12.12 -5.77 12.12
C TYR A 93 -12.56 -7.18 12.48
N SER A 94 -13.66 -7.32 13.22
CA SER A 94 -14.19 -8.63 13.58
C SER A 94 -14.54 -9.43 12.31
N GLN A 95 -15.24 -8.83 11.35
CA GLN A 95 -15.56 -9.49 10.08
C GLN A 95 -14.30 -9.89 9.30
N LEU A 96 -13.29 -9.03 9.30
CA LEU A 96 -12.01 -9.26 8.64
C LEU A 96 -11.24 -10.41 9.31
N TRP A 97 -11.10 -10.38 10.63
CA TRP A 97 -10.39 -11.40 11.42
C TRP A 97 -11.07 -12.77 11.34
N TYR A 98 -12.40 -12.81 11.49
CA TYR A 98 -13.17 -14.05 11.39
C TYR A 98 -13.36 -14.51 9.93
N GLY A 99 -13.21 -13.63 8.94
CA GLY A 99 -13.23 -13.98 7.52
C GLY A 99 -12.03 -14.81 7.06
N ILE A 100 -10.88 -14.65 7.74
CA ILE A 100 -9.71 -15.54 7.63
C ILE A 100 -9.91 -16.86 8.36
N GLY A 101 -10.83 -16.86 9.32
CA GLY A 101 -11.02 -17.94 10.25
C GLY A 101 -11.43 -19.25 9.58
N PRO A 102 -11.32 -20.35 10.34
CA PRO A 102 -11.77 -21.67 9.94
C PRO A 102 -13.19 -21.69 9.37
N ASP A 103 -13.32 -21.80 8.04
CA ASP A 103 -14.59 -22.11 7.40
C ASP A 103 -14.80 -23.62 7.42
N VAL A 104 -16.02 -24.08 7.71
CA VAL A 104 -16.41 -25.51 7.74
C VAL A 104 -16.21 -26.16 6.36
N ALA A 105 -16.06 -25.36 5.30
CA ALA A 105 -15.72 -25.79 3.96
C ALA A 105 -14.29 -26.39 3.88
N THR A 106 -14.16 -27.53 3.20
CA THR A 106 -12.91 -28.30 3.00
C THR A 106 -11.82 -27.59 2.19
N THR A 107 -12.00 -26.31 1.86
CA THR A 107 -11.22 -25.60 0.84
C THR A 107 -10.56 -24.32 1.34
N ALA A 108 -10.57 -24.09 2.66
CA ALA A 108 -9.91 -22.96 3.30
C ALA A 108 -8.37 -23.05 3.23
N LEU A 109 -7.71 -21.89 3.14
CA LEU A 109 -6.26 -21.70 3.34
C LEU A 109 -5.83 -22.21 4.72
N PHE A 110 -6.70 -22.06 5.72
CA PHE A 110 -6.52 -22.55 7.09
C PHE A 110 -7.74 -23.38 7.51
N PRO A 111 -7.57 -24.65 7.94
CA PRO A 111 -8.68 -25.55 8.29
C PRO A 111 -9.51 -25.10 9.51
N PRO A 112 -10.76 -25.59 9.65
CA PRO A 112 -11.57 -25.59 10.87
C PRO A 112 -10.81 -25.74 12.20
N GLY A 113 -10.91 -24.78 13.12
CA GLY A 113 -10.37 -24.87 14.48
C GLY A 113 -8.90 -24.43 14.68
N GLU A 114 -8.18 -24.00 13.64
CA GLU A 114 -6.74 -23.71 13.72
C GLU A 114 -6.39 -22.21 13.79
N HIS A 115 -7.08 -21.43 14.64
CA HIS A 115 -6.75 -20.00 14.84
C HIS A 115 -5.28 -19.78 15.28
N GLY A 116 -4.68 -20.74 15.99
CA GLY A 116 -3.26 -20.68 16.35
C GLY A 116 -2.34 -20.71 15.12
N ALA A 117 -2.64 -21.58 14.15
CA ALA A 117 -1.88 -21.72 12.91
C ALA A 117 -1.95 -20.43 12.06
N VAL A 118 -3.15 -19.85 11.94
CA VAL A 118 -3.36 -18.54 11.31
C VAL A 118 -2.52 -17.44 11.96
N LYS A 119 -2.57 -17.33 13.29
CA LYS A 119 -1.80 -16.33 14.05
C LYS A 119 -0.30 -16.50 13.80
N THR A 120 0.21 -17.73 13.85
CA THR A 120 1.62 -18.04 13.55
C THR A 120 1.98 -17.66 12.12
N PHE A 121 1.16 -18.01 11.13
CA PHE A 121 1.39 -17.64 9.74
C PHE A 121 1.45 -16.13 9.54
N LEU A 122 0.52 -15.36 10.12
CA LEU A 122 0.51 -13.90 9.98
C LEU A 122 1.72 -13.23 10.63
N ARG A 123 2.24 -13.78 11.73
CA ARG A 123 3.52 -13.33 12.31
C ARG A 123 4.70 -13.63 11.39
N VAL A 124 4.73 -14.80 10.75
CA VAL A 124 5.75 -15.12 9.74
C VAL A 124 5.62 -14.17 8.55
N ALA A 125 4.41 -13.90 8.08
CA ALA A 125 4.18 -12.97 6.97
C ALA A 125 4.66 -11.55 7.32
N ALA A 126 4.33 -11.05 8.52
CA ALA A 126 4.82 -9.77 9.02
C ALA A 126 6.36 -9.74 9.17
N LEU A 127 6.98 -10.83 9.60
CA LEU A 127 8.44 -10.91 9.73
C LEU A 127 9.16 -10.82 8.38
N TYR A 128 8.56 -11.36 7.30
CA TYR A 128 9.18 -11.47 5.98
C TYR A 128 8.72 -10.42 4.97
N HIS A 129 7.62 -9.68 5.20
CA HIS A 129 6.98 -8.83 4.19
C HIS A 129 7.97 -7.85 3.52
N ASP A 130 8.91 -7.36 4.31
CA ASP A 130 9.87 -6.31 3.97
C ASP A 130 11.28 -6.83 3.67
N ILE A 131 11.46 -8.14 3.50
CA ILE A 131 12.78 -8.77 3.36
C ILE A 131 13.63 -8.19 2.21
N GLY A 132 12.99 -7.59 1.20
CA GLY A 132 13.68 -6.90 0.11
C GLY A 132 14.43 -5.62 0.52
N LYS A 133 14.05 -4.97 1.64
CA LYS A 133 14.73 -3.78 2.17
C LYS A 133 16.19 -4.06 2.54
N HIS A 134 16.56 -5.33 2.71
CA HIS A 134 17.95 -5.76 2.90
C HIS A 134 18.84 -5.39 1.69
N ILE A 135 18.25 -5.32 0.50
CA ILE A 135 18.95 -4.99 -0.75
C ILE A 135 18.67 -3.56 -1.19
N ASN A 136 17.39 -3.13 -1.19
CA ASN A 136 16.99 -1.81 -1.68
C ASN A 136 15.63 -1.40 -1.09
N THR A 137 15.48 -0.12 -0.76
CA THR A 137 14.28 0.43 -0.10
C THR A 137 13.12 0.74 -1.04
N ASP A 138 13.36 1.14 -2.29
CA ASP A 138 12.31 1.72 -3.14
C ASP A 138 11.55 0.67 -3.94
N ARG A 139 12.20 -0.47 -4.23
CA ARG A 139 11.63 -1.62 -4.97
C ARG A 139 11.58 -2.88 -4.11
N HIS A 140 11.60 -2.72 -2.80
CA HIS A 140 11.68 -3.82 -1.83
C HIS A 140 10.58 -4.88 -1.98
N PRO A 141 9.32 -4.61 -2.39
CA PRO A 141 8.32 -5.69 -2.50
C PRO A 141 8.66 -6.66 -3.64
N THR A 142 9.06 -6.12 -4.80
CA THR A 142 9.47 -6.92 -5.96
C THR A 142 10.79 -7.64 -5.68
N ILE A 143 11.76 -6.95 -5.10
CA ILE A 143 13.07 -7.54 -4.76
C ILE A 143 12.91 -8.64 -3.71
N GLY A 144 12.10 -8.44 -2.67
CA GLY A 144 11.78 -9.44 -1.66
C GLY A 144 11.13 -10.67 -2.27
N TRP A 145 10.20 -10.48 -3.21
CA TRP A 145 9.58 -11.59 -3.95
C TRP A 145 10.62 -12.40 -4.73
N TYR A 146 11.53 -11.75 -5.48
CA TYR A 146 12.60 -12.44 -6.20
C TYR A 146 13.58 -13.13 -5.25
N LEU A 147 13.92 -12.47 -4.14
CA LEU A 147 14.82 -12.99 -3.11
C LEU A 147 14.32 -14.33 -2.56
N VAL A 148 13.03 -14.40 -2.21
CA VAL A 148 12.42 -15.61 -1.65
C VAL A 148 12.03 -16.64 -2.72
N SER A 149 11.59 -16.21 -3.89
CA SER A 149 11.11 -17.13 -4.94
C SER A 149 12.23 -17.78 -5.76
N SER A 150 13.34 -17.07 -5.98
CA SER A 150 14.27 -17.39 -7.07
C SER A 150 15.76 -17.22 -6.73
N MET A 151 16.15 -16.21 -5.95
CA MET A 151 17.58 -15.90 -5.77
C MET A 151 18.33 -16.90 -4.87
N TYR A 152 17.67 -17.46 -3.86
CA TYR A 152 18.27 -18.43 -2.93
C TYR A 152 17.44 -19.72 -2.87
N PRO A 153 17.61 -20.65 -3.83
CA PRO A 153 16.84 -21.89 -3.90
C PRO A 153 16.92 -22.74 -2.64
N ASP A 154 18.07 -22.82 -1.99
CA ASP A 154 18.26 -23.61 -0.76
C ASP A 154 17.45 -23.06 0.41
N GLU A 155 17.44 -21.73 0.60
CA GLU A 155 16.64 -21.06 1.62
C GLU A 155 15.15 -21.18 1.34
N ARG A 156 14.74 -21.07 0.07
CA ARG A 156 13.36 -21.35 -0.35
C ARG A 156 12.96 -22.79 -0.06
N ASN A 157 13.82 -23.76 -0.33
CA ASN A 157 13.56 -25.17 -0.04
C ASN A 157 13.38 -25.39 1.47
N LYS A 158 14.17 -24.72 2.32
CA LYS A 158 13.96 -24.75 3.77
C LYS A 158 12.58 -24.18 4.14
N LEU A 159 12.15 -23.05 3.57
CA LEU A 159 10.77 -22.54 3.77
C LEU A 159 9.70 -23.54 3.33
N GLN A 160 9.91 -24.25 2.20
CA GLN A 160 8.98 -25.26 1.71
C GLN A 160 8.85 -26.48 2.64
N THR A 161 9.84 -26.74 3.50
CA THR A 161 9.71 -27.77 4.55
C THR A 161 8.88 -27.29 5.74
N MET A 162 8.73 -25.97 5.92
CA MET A 162 8.04 -25.36 7.07
C MET A 162 6.63 -24.86 6.74
N LEU A 163 6.37 -24.54 5.47
CA LEU A 163 5.11 -24.04 4.95
C LEU A 163 4.56 -24.98 3.88
N THR A 164 3.25 -25.14 3.85
CA THR A 164 2.56 -25.77 2.73
C THR A 164 2.76 -24.95 1.44
N ARG A 165 2.53 -25.58 0.30
CA ARG A 165 2.61 -24.90 -1.01
C ARG A 165 1.68 -23.68 -1.07
N THR A 166 0.49 -23.77 -0.49
CA THR A 166 -0.49 -22.67 -0.48
C THR A 166 -0.04 -21.54 0.44
N GLU A 167 0.46 -21.85 1.64
CA GLU A 167 1.01 -20.86 2.58
C GLU A 167 2.22 -20.14 1.98
N LEU A 168 3.16 -20.86 1.36
CA LEU A 168 4.31 -20.23 0.71
C LEU A 168 3.86 -19.31 -0.44
N ARG A 169 2.85 -19.70 -1.22
CA ARG A 169 2.30 -18.84 -2.28
C ARG A 169 1.64 -17.58 -1.70
N THR A 170 0.92 -17.72 -0.59
CA THR A 170 0.32 -16.59 0.13
C THR A 170 1.40 -15.68 0.73
N LEU A 171 2.45 -16.24 1.34
CA LEU A 171 3.60 -15.48 1.84
C LEU A 171 4.27 -14.68 0.72
N LEU A 172 4.57 -15.31 -0.42
CA LEU A 172 5.13 -14.63 -1.59
C LEU A 172 4.21 -13.52 -2.09
N THR A 173 2.90 -13.73 -2.07
CA THR A 173 1.94 -12.68 -2.46
C THR A 173 1.97 -11.52 -1.47
N ILE A 174 2.02 -11.79 -0.17
CA ILE A 174 2.15 -10.74 0.86
C ILE A 174 3.44 -9.95 0.66
N ILE A 175 4.59 -10.61 0.52
CA ILE A 175 5.87 -9.93 0.26
C ILE A 175 5.78 -9.01 -0.96
N ARG A 176 5.19 -9.50 -2.05
CA ARG A 176 5.08 -8.74 -3.31
C ARG A 176 4.12 -7.55 -3.22
N ASP A 177 3.03 -7.70 -2.47
CA ASP A 177 1.84 -6.85 -2.60
C ASP A 177 1.49 -6.08 -1.31
N HIS A 178 2.26 -6.21 -0.22
CA HIS A 178 1.92 -5.67 1.12
C HIS A 178 1.71 -4.15 1.15
N ASP A 179 2.33 -3.42 0.21
CA ASP A 179 2.22 -1.97 0.11
C ASP A 179 0.88 -1.50 -0.50
N LYS A 180 0.13 -2.39 -1.18
CA LYS A 180 -1.02 -2.01 -2.03
C LYS A 180 -2.15 -1.37 -1.25
N PHE A 181 -2.47 -1.88 -0.07
CA PHE A 181 -3.49 -1.26 0.79
C PHE A 181 -3.02 0.08 1.35
N GLY A 182 -1.72 0.23 1.64
CA GLY A 182 -1.12 1.49 2.06
C GLY A 182 -1.34 2.57 1.00
N VAL A 183 -0.88 2.30 -0.23
CA VAL A 183 -1.00 3.25 -1.35
C VAL A 183 -2.44 3.48 -1.79
N LEU A 184 -3.36 2.53 -1.58
CA LEU A 184 -4.79 2.73 -1.84
C LEU A 184 -5.44 3.65 -0.80
N SER A 185 -5.07 3.47 0.48
CA SER A 185 -5.60 4.27 1.59
C SER A 185 -5.24 5.74 1.49
N SER A 186 -4.07 6.05 0.94
CA SER A 186 -3.56 7.40 0.72
C SER A 186 -3.94 7.98 -0.64
N GLY A 187 -4.66 7.25 -1.49
CA GLY A 187 -5.08 7.73 -2.81
C GLY A 187 -3.99 7.70 -3.89
N GLU A 188 -2.80 7.19 -3.57
CA GLU A 188 -1.70 7.03 -4.52
C GLU A 188 -2.00 5.97 -5.58
N ALA A 189 -2.79 4.96 -5.21
CA ALA A 189 -3.27 3.91 -6.09
C ALA A 189 -4.78 3.97 -6.31
N SER A 190 -5.22 3.33 -7.40
CA SER A 190 -6.62 3.05 -7.67
C SER A 190 -6.97 1.61 -7.29
N LEU A 191 -8.26 1.34 -7.03
CA LEU A 191 -8.77 0.01 -6.70
C LEU A 191 -8.35 -1.08 -7.70
N PRO A 192 -8.30 -0.83 -9.02
CA PRO A 192 -7.75 -1.75 -10.00
C PRO A 192 -6.38 -2.35 -9.68
N LEU A 193 -5.52 -1.65 -8.93
CA LEU A 193 -4.22 -2.19 -8.52
C LEU A 193 -4.38 -3.52 -7.76
N LEU A 194 -5.44 -3.68 -6.97
CA LEU A 194 -5.68 -4.90 -6.19
C LEU A 194 -6.02 -6.10 -7.08
N ALA A 195 -6.51 -5.91 -8.31
CA ALA A 195 -6.76 -7.01 -9.25
C ALA A 195 -5.49 -7.79 -9.60
N SER A 196 -4.30 -7.17 -9.49
CA SER A 196 -3.02 -7.86 -9.68
C SER A 196 -2.62 -8.79 -8.52
N THR A 197 -3.32 -8.73 -7.37
CA THR A 197 -3.14 -9.69 -6.26
C THR A 197 -3.87 -11.01 -6.52
N THR A 198 -4.85 -10.99 -7.44
CA THR A 198 -5.60 -12.17 -7.87
C THR A 198 -4.86 -12.84 -9.01
N HIS A 199 -4.43 -14.10 -8.81
CA HIS A 199 -3.68 -14.84 -9.83
C HIS A 199 -4.62 -15.34 -10.93
N LEU A 200 -4.09 -15.45 -12.15
CA LEU A 200 -4.82 -15.99 -13.30
C LEU A 200 -5.29 -17.43 -12.99
N MET A 201 -6.61 -17.59 -12.92
CA MET A 201 -7.42 -18.82 -13.06
C MET A 201 -6.84 -20.08 -12.42
N GLN A 202 -7.35 -20.46 -11.23
CA GLN A 202 -7.51 -21.85 -10.73
C GLN A 202 -7.74 -21.97 -9.22
N GLU A 203 -7.59 -20.89 -8.46
CA GLU A 203 -7.82 -20.93 -7.01
C GLU A 203 -9.25 -20.54 -6.66
N GLU A 204 -9.83 -21.28 -5.70
CA GLU A 204 -11.16 -20.99 -5.18
C GLU A 204 -11.24 -19.58 -4.59
N VAL A 205 -12.40 -18.94 -4.76
CA VAL A 205 -12.68 -17.58 -4.28
C VAL A 205 -12.30 -17.41 -2.82
N LYS A 206 -12.59 -18.41 -1.98
CA LYS A 206 -12.31 -18.37 -0.54
C LYS A 206 -10.81 -18.26 -0.24
N ILE A 207 -9.96 -18.99 -0.98
CA ILE A 207 -8.50 -18.91 -0.80
C ILE A 207 -7.98 -17.51 -1.19
N GLN A 208 -8.53 -16.94 -2.26
CA GLN A 208 -8.17 -15.60 -2.70
C GLN A 208 -8.61 -14.54 -1.68
N GLU A 209 -9.82 -14.66 -1.14
CA GLU A 209 -10.34 -13.79 -0.08
C GLU A 209 -9.47 -13.87 1.19
N GLN A 210 -9.16 -15.08 1.67
CA GLN A 210 -8.31 -15.26 2.85
C GLN A 210 -6.90 -14.69 2.65
N ARG A 211 -6.35 -14.79 1.44
CA ARG A 211 -5.07 -14.16 1.09
C ARG A 211 -5.15 -12.63 1.10
N LEU A 212 -6.20 -12.05 0.52
CA LEU A 212 -6.43 -10.60 0.56
C LEU A 212 -6.61 -10.08 1.98
N THR A 213 -7.30 -10.84 2.82
CA THR A 213 -7.47 -10.52 4.23
C THR A 213 -6.13 -10.61 4.97
N ALA A 214 -5.27 -11.58 4.64
CA ALA A 214 -3.96 -11.72 5.27
C ALA A 214 -3.03 -10.56 4.85
N LEU A 215 -3.10 -10.19 3.58
CA LEU A 215 -2.46 -8.99 3.05
C LEU A 215 -2.90 -7.75 3.82
N MET A 216 -4.21 -7.56 3.96
CA MET A 216 -4.80 -6.42 4.66
C MET A 216 -4.39 -6.34 6.13
N LEU A 217 -4.33 -7.46 6.86
CA LEU A 217 -3.87 -7.47 8.27
C LEU A 217 -2.41 -7.05 8.39
N VAL A 218 -1.54 -7.55 7.52
CA VAL A 218 -0.12 -7.16 7.49
C VAL A 218 0.01 -5.68 7.12
N SER A 219 -0.74 -5.21 6.12
CA SER A 219 -0.74 -3.79 5.72
C SER A 219 -1.24 -2.86 6.83
N LEU A 220 -2.24 -3.27 7.63
CA LEU A 220 -2.70 -2.47 8.78
C LEU A 220 -1.62 -2.33 9.86
N ALA A 221 -0.91 -3.42 10.16
CA ALA A 221 0.21 -3.39 11.10
C ALA A 221 1.36 -2.51 10.58
N ASP A 222 1.67 -2.62 9.29
CA ASP A 222 2.68 -1.81 8.60
C ASP A 222 2.35 -0.30 8.61
N MET A 223 1.10 0.05 8.28
CA MET A 223 0.63 1.44 8.36
C MET A 223 0.75 2.00 9.77
N ALA A 224 0.28 1.26 10.79
CA ALA A 224 0.35 1.67 12.19
C ALA A 224 1.78 1.75 12.75
N ALA A 225 2.74 1.07 12.11
CA ALA A 225 4.16 1.19 12.41
C ALA A 225 4.83 2.36 11.67
N SER A 226 4.25 2.79 10.54
CA SER A 226 4.82 3.83 9.67
C SER A 226 4.37 5.24 10.05
N PHE A 227 3.14 5.41 10.54
CA PHE A 227 2.59 6.70 10.95
C PHE A 227 1.48 6.53 12.02
N PRO A 228 1.07 7.60 12.71
CA PRO A 228 -0.08 7.56 13.62
C PRO A 228 -1.37 7.22 12.86
N LEU A 229 -1.74 5.94 12.85
CA LEU A 229 -2.92 5.46 12.15
C LEU A 229 -4.18 5.83 12.93
N ASP A 230 -5.04 6.66 12.37
CA ASP A 230 -6.35 6.97 12.95
C ASP A 230 -7.45 6.04 12.42
N SER A 231 -8.59 6.03 13.13
CA SER A 231 -9.76 5.22 12.78
C SER A 231 -10.38 5.58 11.41
N CYS A 232 -10.15 6.79 10.88
CA CYS A 232 -10.67 7.21 9.59
C CYS A 232 -9.89 6.60 8.43
N ILE A 233 -8.57 6.60 8.50
CA ILE A 233 -7.70 5.94 7.53
C ILE A 233 -7.95 4.43 7.63
N ALA A 234 -7.91 3.86 8.84
CA ALA A 234 -8.13 2.43 9.04
C ALA A 234 -9.51 1.99 8.53
N GLY A 235 -10.57 2.75 8.82
CA GLY A 235 -11.92 2.52 8.31
C GLY A 235 -12.03 2.66 6.79
N THR A 236 -11.23 3.53 6.18
CA THR A 236 -11.15 3.66 4.71
C THR A 236 -10.54 2.41 4.08
N VAL A 237 -9.42 1.93 4.62
CA VAL A 237 -8.78 0.71 4.12
C VAL A 237 -9.70 -0.49 4.26
N MET A 238 -10.42 -0.60 5.38
CA MET A 238 -11.43 -1.66 5.58
C MET A 238 -12.59 -1.60 4.59
N ARG A 239 -13.06 -0.39 4.24
CA ARG A 239 -14.08 -0.22 3.20
C ARG A 239 -13.56 -0.67 1.84
N ASP A 240 -12.33 -0.31 1.49
CA ASP A 240 -11.72 -0.70 0.23
C ASP A 240 -11.53 -2.22 0.16
N TRP A 241 -11.08 -2.86 1.26
CA TRP A 241 -11.04 -4.32 1.39
C TRP A 241 -12.43 -4.95 1.18
N SER A 242 -13.46 -4.49 1.90
CA SER A 242 -14.83 -5.04 1.80
C SER A 242 -15.44 -4.87 0.41
N ARG A 243 -15.19 -3.73 -0.24
CA ARG A 243 -15.59 -3.48 -1.64
C ARG A 243 -14.90 -4.47 -2.57
N PHE A 244 -13.59 -4.64 -2.43
CA PHE A 244 -12.82 -5.51 -3.30
C PHE A 244 -13.14 -7.00 -3.12
N THR A 245 -13.34 -7.48 -1.88
CA THR A 245 -13.74 -8.87 -1.63
C THR A 245 -15.13 -9.17 -2.17
N ARG A 246 -16.09 -8.25 -2.06
CA ARG A 246 -17.41 -8.38 -2.70
C ARG A 246 -17.30 -8.44 -4.23
N ALA A 247 -16.45 -7.59 -4.82
CA ALA A 247 -16.19 -7.63 -6.25
C ALA A 247 -15.58 -8.97 -6.69
N LEU A 248 -14.66 -9.52 -5.89
CA LEU A 248 -14.04 -10.83 -6.10
C LEU A 248 -15.07 -11.97 -6.07
N GLU A 249 -15.97 -11.96 -5.09
CA GLU A 249 -17.07 -12.93 -4.97
C GLU A 249 -18.00 -12.86 -6.18
N ASN A 250 -18.42 -11.65 -6.57
CA ASN A 250 -19.28 -11.43 -7.74
C ASN A 250 -18.60 -11.86 -9.05
N ALA A 251 -17.28 -11.73 -9.13
CA ALA A 251 -16.47 -12.18 -10.25
C ALA A 251 -16.14 -13.69 -10.19
N TRP A 252 -16.59 -14.41 -9.16
CA TRP A 252 -16.25 -15.81 -8.92
C TRP A 252 -14.75 -16.10 -8.92
N GLY A 253 -13.95 -15.14 -8.44
CA GLY A 253 -12.49 -15.27 -8.42
C GLY A 253 -11.82 -15.18 -9.80
N ASP A 254 -12.58 -14.86 -10.85
CA ASP A 254 -12.08 -14.69 -12.22
C ASP A 254 -11.56 -13.25 -12.42
N ARG A 255 -10.24 -13.12 -12.54
CA ARG A 255 -9.58 -11.84 -12.82
C ARG A 255 -10.12 -11.15 -14.07
N GLY A 256 -10.49 -11.90 -15.11
CA GLY A 256 -11.03 -11.36 -16.36
C GLY A 256 -12.39 -10.68 -16.18
N ARG A 257 -13.14 -11.04 -15.14
CA ARG A 257 -14.42 -10.40 -14.76
C ARG A 257 -14.22 -9.34 -13.69
N LEU A 258 -13.30 -9.60 -12.75
CA LEU A 258 -12.99 -8.71 -11.65
C LEU A 258 -12.41 -7.38 -12.14
N LEU A 259 -11.39 -7.44 -13.00
CA LEU A 259 -10.66 -6.24 -13.43
C LEU A 259 -11.59 -5.21 -14.12
N PRO A 260 -12.43 -5.58 -15.11
CA PRO A 260 -13.37 -4.63 -15.69
C PRO A 260 -14.33 -4.01 -14.67
N HIS A 261 -14.81 -4.80 -13.70
CA HIS A 261 -15.74 -4.32 -12.68
C HIS A 261 -15.09 -3.26 -11.75
N VAL A 262 -13.89 -3.54 -11.23
CA VAL A 262 -13.20 -2.59 -10.34
C VAL A 262 -12.65 -1.39 -11.10
N VAL A 263 -12.34 -1.52 -12.39
CA VAL A 263 -12.02 -0.37 -13.25
C VAL A 263 -13.25 0.52 -13.39
N GLN A 264 -14.41 -0.03 -13.75
CA GLN A 264 -15.64 0.76 -13.90
C GLN A 264 -16.03 1.51 -12.61
N GLU A 265 -15.80 0.92 -11.43
CA GLU A 265 -16.00 1.61 -10.15
C GLU A 265 -15.00 2.76 -9.95
N ALA A 266 -13.73 2.55 -10.28
CA ALA A 266 -12.69 3.56 -10.15
C ALA A 266 -12.85 4.73 -11.14
N GLN A 267 -13.49 4.50 -12.28
CA GLN A 267 -13.80 5.53 -13.29
C GLN A 267 -14.96 6.44 -12.89
N GLN A 268 -15.68 6.14 -11.81
CA GLN A 268 -16.74 7.02 -11.34
C GLN A 268 -16.17 8.35 -10.83
N TYR A 269 -16.88 9.44 -11.10
CA TYR A 269 -16.49 10.79 -10.66
C TYR A 269 -16.24 10.87 -9.14
N GLU A 270 -17.14 10.31 -8.34
CA GLU A 270 -17.02 10.28 -6.88
C GLU A 270 -15.79 9.50 -6.40
N SER A 271 -15.44 8.41 -7.09
CA SER A 271 -14.22 7.64 -6.81
C SER A 271 -12.97 8.45 -7.12
N THR A 272 -12.99 9.23 -8.20
CA THR A 272 -11.91 10.14 -8.58
C THR A 272 -11.72 11.26 -7.55
N VAL A 273 -12.81 11.92 -7.15
CA VAL A 273 -12.79 12.96 -6.11
C VAL A 273 -12.25 12.41 -4.79
N GLU A 274 -12.76 11.25 -4.35
CA GLU A 274 -12.33 10.60 -3.12
C GLU A 274 -10.84 10.24 -3.16
N ARG A 275 -10.35 9.73 -4.29
CA ARG A 275 -8.93 9.40 -4.45
C ARG A 275 -8.04 10.64 -4.38
N ILE A 276 -8.40 11.72 -5.07
CA ILE A 276 -7.65 12.98 -5.01
C ILE A 276 -7.67 13.57 -3.60
N ARG A 277 -8.81 13.50 -2.90
CA ARG A 277 -8.94 13.91 -1.50
C ARG A 277 -7.95 13.17 -0.60
N ARG A 278 -7.91 11.83 -0.68
CA ARG A 278 -6.96 11.01 0.09
C ARG A 278 -5.50 11.38 -0.19
N LEU A 279 -5.17 11.65 -1.46
CA LEU A 279 -3.83 12.08 -1.87
C LEU A 279 -3.46 13.43 -1.24
N LEU A 280 -4.37 14.42 -1.34
CA LEU A 280 -4.20 15.74 -0.75
C LEU A 280 -4.04 15.68 0.78
N MET A 281 -4.88 14.88 1.46
CA MET A 281 -4.74 14.64 2.90
C MET A 281 -3.38 14.05 3.26
N THR A 282 -2.85 13.14 2.44
CA THR A 282 -1.57 12.45 2.69
C THR A 282 -0.37 13.39 2.53
N ILE A 283 -0.42 14.32 1.57
CA ILE A 283 0.68 15.28 1.33
C ILE A 283 0.62 16.48 2.27
N SER A 284 -0.54 16.79 2.83
CA SER A 284 -0.72 17.91 3.77
C SER A 284 -0.23 17.62 5.20
N ARG A 285 0.07 16.35 5.52
CA ARG A 285 0.72 15.96 6.78
C ARG A 285 2.14 16.52 6.81
N ASP A 286 2.44 17.38 7.77
CA ASP A 286 3.83 17.75 8.03
C ASP A 286 4.57 16.66 8.81
N ASP A 287 5.90 16.76 8.89
CA ASP A 287 6.75 15.81 9.63
C ASP A 287 6.48 15.81 11.15
N SER A 288 5.71 16.78 11.65
CA SER A 288 5.28 16.90 13.05
C SER A 288 3.89 16.30 13.32
N GLY A 289 3.21 15.81 12.28
CA GLY A 289 1.86 15.26 12.38
C GLY A 289 0.76 16.31 12.57
N GLN A 290 1.06 17.60 12.40
CA GLN A 290 0.06 18.67 12.42
C GLN A 290 -0.74 18.65 11.12
N TRP A 291 -2.06 18.66 11.25
CA TRP A 291 -3.01 18.65 10.15
C TRP A 291 -3.36 20.10 9.77
N GLU A 292 -2.95 20.52 8.57
CA GLU A 292 -3.62 21.62 7.89
C GLU A 292 -4.38 21.00 6.71
N THR A 293 -5.69 20.90 6.88
CA THR A 293 -6.53 20.03 6.06
C THR A 293 -6.79 20.61 4.68
N ILE A 294 -6.36 19.87 3.66
CA ILE A 294 -7.00 19.90 2.35
C ILE A 294 -7.91 18.67 2.30
N ASP A 295 -9.06 18.78 2.96
CA ASP A 295 -10.07 17.73 3.09
C ASP A 295 -11.46 18.29 2.76
N ASP A 296 -11.61 18.75 1.52
CA ASP A 296 -12.82 19.41 1.03
C ASP A 296 -13.19 18.83 -0.34
N LYS A 297 -14.23 17.98 -0.35
CA LYS A 297 -14.67 17.28 -1.56
C LYS A 297 -15.32 18.23 -2.55
N GLU A 298 -16.05 19.21 -2.04
CA GLU A 298 -16.74 20.24 -2.80
C GLU A 298 -15.72 21.09 -3.56
N LEU A 299 -14.65 21.55 -2.88
CA LEU A 299 -13.54 22.27 -3.48
C LEU A 299 -12.85 21.45 -4.58
N ILE A 300 -12.54 20.17 -4.31
CA ILE A 300 -11.92 19.29 -5.30
C ILE A 300 -12.84 19.13 -6.51
N SER A 301 -14.14 18.93 -6.27
CA SER A 301 -15.15 18.80 -7.31
C SER A 301 -15.23 20.05 -8.19
N ASP A 302 -15.25 21.23 -7.59
CA ASP A 302 -15.32 22.50 -8.32
C ASP A 302 -14.05 22.74 -9.16
N ILE A 303 -12.88 22.39 -8.62
CA ILE A 303 -11.61 22.44 -9.35
C ILE A 303 -11.60 21.47 -10.53
N LEU A 304 -12.10 20.24 -10.38
CA LEU A 304 -12.19 19.28 -11.48
C LEU A 304 -13.15 19.79 -12.58
N LYS A 305 -14.35 20.24 -12.20
CA LYS A 305 -15.35 20.76 -13.16
C LYS A 305 -14.82 21.96 -13.95
N THR A 306 -14.11 22.87 -13.29
CA THR A 306 -13.51 24.04 -13.95
C THR A 306 -12.30 23.67 -14.82
N THR A 307 -11.47 22.71 -14.39
CA THR A 307 -10.23 22.32 -15.09
C THR A 307 -10.48 21.45 -16.33
N PHE A 308 -11.50 20.58 -16.28
CA PHE A 308 -11.78 19.60 -17.33
C PHE A 308 -13.03 19.90 -18.17
N THR A 309 -13.89 20.81 -17.69
CA THR A 309 -15.14 21.22 -18.36
C THR A 309 -15.95 20.02 -18.87
N ASN A 310 -15.96 19.76 -20.17
CA ASN A 310 -16.70 18.67 -20.82
C ASN A 310 -15.90 17.36 -20.98
N ARG A 311 -14.64 17.29 -20.52
CA ARG A 311 -13.77 16.11 -20.59
C ARG A 311 -13.51 15.46 -19.23
N ILE A 312 -14.35 15.76 -18.24
CA ILE A 312 -14.17 15.23 -16.88
C ILE A 312 -14.29 13.70 -16.85
N ASP A 313 -15.20 13.12 -17.63
CA ASP A 313 -15.39 11.68 -17.72
C ASP A 313 -14.15 11.00 -18.30
N VAL A 314 -13.55 11.57 -19.35
CA VAL A 314 -12.30 11.07 -19.96
C VAL A 314 -11.15 11.10 -18.94
N PHE A 315 -11.04 12.18 -18.15
CA PHE A 315 -10.05 12.23 -17.09
C PHE A 315 -10.29 11.17 -16.02
N CYS A 316 -11.54 10.96 -15.58
CA CYS A 316 -11.87 9.91 -14.62
C CYS A 316 -11.56 8.50 -15.17
N GLU A 317 -11.87 8.26 -16.45
CA GLU A 317 -11.58 7.01 -17.15
C GLU A 317 -10.09 6.67 -17.14
N ASP A 318 -9.26 7.65 -17.46
CA ASP A 318 -7.81 7.51 -17.57
C ASP A 318 -7.13 7.49 -16.20
N PHE A 319 -7.54 8.38 -15.30
CA PHE A 319 -6.95 8.51 -13.97
C PHE A 319 -7.16 7.24 -13.15
N ALA A 320 -8.26 6.51 -13.35
CA ALA A 320 -8.52 5.21 -12.75
C ALA A 320 -7.42 4.17 -13.04
N LEU A 321 -6.64 4.34 -14.11
CA LEU A 321 -5.59 3.41 -14.54
C LEU A 321 -4.18 3.82 -14.08
N VAL A 322 -4.01 5.02 -13.52
CA VAL A 322 -2.75 5.43 -12.86
C VAL A 322 -2.75 4.85 -11.45
N ALA A 323 -1.74 4.10 -11.01
CA ALA A 323 -1.80 3.38 -9.72
C ALA A 323 -0.56 3.42 -8.80
N LYS A 324 0.58 3.95 -9.23
CA LYS A 324 1.78 4.10 -8.36
C LYS A 324 2.23 5.55 -8.30
N LEU A 325 1.43 6.38 -7.61
CA LEU A 325 1.75 7.78 -7.30
C LEU A 325 2.52 7.93 -5.98
N ASP A 326 2.85 6.85 -5.29
CA ASP A 326 3.65 6.83 -4.06
C ASP A 326 5.00 7.53 -4.24
N TYR A 327 5.62 7.35 -5.40
CA TYR A 327 6.87 8.06 -5.76
C TYR A 327 6.70 9.57 -5.94
N SER A 328 5.46 10.06 -6.14
CA SER A 328 5.15 11.49 -6.31
C SER A 328 4.95 12.25 -4.99
N LEU A 329 4.68 11.54 -3.89
CA LEU A 329 4.36 12.15 -2.60
C LEU A 329 5.41 13.13 -2.12
N ARG A 330 6.69 12.77 -2.28
CA ARG A 330 7.79 13.64 -1.86
C ARG A 330 7.78 14.96 -2.62
N PHE A 331 7.58 14.90 -3.93
CA PHE A 331 7.49 16.08 -4.77
C PHE A 331 6.26 16.92 -4.40
N PHE A 332 5.09 16.30 -4.22
CA PHE A 332 3.88 17.00 -3.81
C PHE A 332 3.98 17.64 -2.43
N ARG A 333 4.66 17.01 -1.46
CA ARG A 333 4.96 17.62 -0.16
C ARG A 333 5.85 18.87 -0.32
N LEU A 334 6.85 18.82 -1.19
CA LEU A 334 7.69 19.99 -1.49
C LEU A 334 6.87 21.12 -2.13
N VAL A 335 5.91 20.81 -3.01
CA VAL A 335 4.97 21.80 -3.57
C VAL A 335 4.18 22.49 -2.43
N VAL A 336 3.60 21.72 -1.52
CA VAL A 336 2.86 22.25 -0.36
C VAL A 336 3.75 23.16 0.50
N GLN A 337 4.96 22.69 0.82
CA GLN A 337 5.92 23.45 1.64
C GLN A 337 6.33 24.77 0.99
N GLU A 338 6.57 24.79 -0.33
CA GLU A 338 6.96 26.00 -1.05
C GLU A 338 5.79 26.99 -1.21
N CYS A 339 4.57 26.50 -1.47
CA CYS A 339 3.35 27.33 -1.42
C CYS A 339 3.23 28.02 -0.06
N ARG A 340 3.40 27.28 1.05
CA ARG A 340 3.38 27.84 2.41
C ARG A 340 4.47 28.90 2.62
N ARG A 341 5.70 28.62 2.18
CA ARG A 341 6.84 29.56 2.29
C ARG A 341 6.56 30.89 1.57
N ARG A 342 5.79 30.86 0.49
CA ARG A 342 5.36 32.03 -0.29
C ARG A 342 4.10 32.71 0.27
N GLY A 343 3.55 32.25 1.39
CA GLY A 343 2.30 32.76 1.96
C GLY A 343 1.05 32.31 1.21
N MET A 344 1.17 31.35 0.28
CA MET A 344 0.05 30.78 -0.48
C MET A 344 -0.60 29.65 0.33
N THR A 345 -1.27 30.02 1.43
CA THR A 345 -1.90 29.06 2.35
C THR A 345 -3.31 28.65 1.94
N ASN A 346 -3.85 29.20 0.84
CA ASN A 346 -5.18 28.84 0.35
C ASN A 346 -5.19 27.39 -0.17
N PRO A 347 -6.00 26.47 0.41
CA PRO A 347 -6.14 25.09 -0.05
C PRO A 347 -6.47 24.98 -1.55
N SER A 348 -7.25 25.93 -2.09
CA SER A 348 -7.64 25.96 -3.50
C SER A 348 -6.44 26.02 -4.44
N THR A 349 -5.42 26.84 -4.11
CA THR A 349 -4.23 26.98 -4.96
C THR A 349 -3.43 25.69 -5.01
N ILE A 350 -3.20 25.06 -3.86
CA ILE A 350 -2.46 23.79 -3.77
C ILE A 350 -3.23 22.71 -4.55
N THR A 351 -4.54 22.59 -4.31
CA THR A 351 -5.39 21.62 -5.03
C THR A 351 -5.34 21.84 -6.54
N HIS A 352 -5.40 23.09 -7.02
CA HIS A 352 -5.27 23.40 -8.45
C HIS A 352 -3.93 22.96 -9.03
N VAL A 353 -2.81 23.19 -8.32
CA VAL A 353 -1.49 22.79 -8.80
C VAL A 353 -1.41 21.26 -8.91
N ILE A 354 -1.85 20.54 -7.87
CA ILE A 354 -1.84 19.08 -7.87
C ILE A 354 -2.74 18.52 -8.96
N VAL A 355 -3.98 19.01 -9.10
CA VAL A 355 -4.91 18.57 -10.16
C VAL A 355 -4.34 18.82 -11.55
N ASN A 356 -3.66 19.96 -11.79
CA ASN A 356 -3.01 20.23 -13.06
C ASN A 356 -1.84 19.29 -13.36
N ILE A 357 -1.09 18.88 -12.34
CA ILE A 357 -0.04 17.86 -12.52
C ILE A 357 -0.68 16.51 -12.88
N LEU A 358 -1.74 16.09 -12.17
CA LEU A 358 -2.46 14.85 -12.47
C LEU A 358 -3.06 14.86 -13.88
N LYS A 359 -3.63 15.98 -14.30
CA LYS A 359 -4.07 16.22 -15.68
C LYS A 359 -2.93 16.01 -16.67
N GLY A 360 -1.78 16.64 -16.44
CA GLY A 360 -0.62 16.53 -17.31
C GLY A 360 -0.10 15.09 -17.43
N ILE A 361 -0.11 14.33 -16.33
CA ILE A 361 0.25 12.90 -16.34
C ILE A 361 -0.70 12.12 -17.26
N VAL A 362 -2.01 12.28 -17.06
CA VAL A 362 -3.04 11.59 -17.86
C VAL A 362 -2.93 11.96 -19.34
N GLU A 363 -2.80 13.26 -19.66
CA GLU A 363 -2.68 13.72 -21.04
C GLU A 363 -1.39 13.25 -21.73
N THR A 364 -0.28 13.16 -20.99
CA THR A 364 1.02 12.68 -21.53
C THR A 364 1.02 11.18 -21.76
N TYR A 365 0.40 10.42 -20.87
CA TYR A 365 0.46 8.96 -20.86
C TYR A 365 -0.82 8.26 -21.33
N GLY A 366 -1.81 9.00 -21.83
CA GLY A 366 -3.10 8.45 -22.28
C GLY A 366 -2.97 7.30 -23.29
N GLU A 367 -2.01 7.36 -24.21
CA GLU A 367 -1.75 6.27 -25.16
C GLU A 367 -1.26 4.97 -24.50
N MET A 368 -0.61 5.06 -23.34
CA MET A 368 -0.19 3.87 -22.57
C MET A 368 -1.37 3.22 -21.84
N LEU A 369 -2.36 4.02 -21.42
CA LEU A 369 -3.52 3.56 -20.66
C LEU A 369 -4.47 2.70 -21.51
N HIS A 370 -4.57 3.04 -22.80
CA HIS A 370 -5.47 2.39 -23.76
C HIS A 370 -4.71 1.55 -24.78
N ALA A 371 -4.67 0.23 -24.59
CA ALA A 371 -4.16 -0.66 -25.63
C ALA A 371 -5.07 -0.65 -26.86
N ARG A 372 -4.51 -0.82 -28.08
CA ARG A 372 -5.23 -0.92 -29.38
C ARG A 372 -6.29 -2.04 -29.49
N ARG A 373 -6.63 -2.74 -28.41
CA ARG A 373 -7.60 -3.85 -28.35
C ARG A 373 -8.54 -3.81 -27.13
N GLY A 374 -8.65 -2.68 -26.43
CA GLY A 374 -9.58 -2.53 -25.30
C GLY A 374 -9.15 -3.24 -24.01
N HIS A 375 -7.86 -3.54 -23.86
CA HIS A 375 -7.31 -4.02 -22.59
C HIS A 375 -6.87 -2.83 -21.73
N TYR A 376 -7.30 -2.83 -20.47
CA TYR A 376 -6.86 -1.87 -19.46
C TYR A 376 -5.41 -2.10 -19.08
N ARG A 377 -4.60 -1.04 -19.09
CA ARG A 377 -3.21 -1.10 -18.63
C ARG A 377 -2.99 -0.15 -17.47
N LEU A 378 -2.59 -0.71 -16.34
CA LEU A 378 -2.23 0.08 -15.18
C LEU A 378 -0.80 0.63 -15.36
N ILE A 379 -0.61 1.90 -15.05
CA ILE A 379 0.70 2.54 -15.10
C ILE A 379 1.13 3.08 -13.74
N GLY A 380 2.44 3.04 -13.51
CA GLY A 380 3.12 3.78 -12.46
C GLY A 380 3.88 4.96 -13.04
N VAL A 381 4.19 5.96 -12.20
CA VAL A 381 4.83 7.22 -12.62
C VAL A 381 5.98 7.57 -11.66
N GLU A 382 7.17 7.84 -12.19
CA GLU A 382 8.42 7.88 -11.42
C GLU A 382 8.83 9.33 -11.14
N PHE A 383 8.51 9.82 -9.96
CA PHE A 383 8.84 11.18 -9.52
C PHE A 383 10.10 11.24 -8.64
N SER A 384 10.70 10.10 -8.26
CA SER A 384 11.84 10.10 -7.33
C SER A 384 13.06 10.86 -7.86
N SER A 385 13.24 10.90 -9.19
CA SER A 385 14.29 11.65 -9.87
C SER A 385 14.11 13.17 -9.80
N LEU A 386 12.88 13.66 -9.58
CA LEU A 386 12.57 15.08 -9.47
C LEU A 386 12.80 15.64 -8.08
N ALA A 387 12.70 14.80 -7.05
CA ALA A 387 12.92 15.17 -5.65
C ALA A 387 14.00 14.29 -4.98
N PRO A 388 15.25 14.28 -5.49
CA PRO A 388 16.31 13.51 -4.87
C PRO A 388 16.67 14.08 -3.49
N ALA A 389 16.94 13.20 -2.52
CA ALA A 389 17.24 13.63 -1.14
C ALA A 389 18.48 14.51 -1.02
N HIS A 390 19.41 14.33 -1.95
CA HIS A 390 20.72 14.97 -1.96
C HIS A 390 20.78 16.20 -2.87
N ALA A 391 19.71 16.53 -3.62
CA ALA A 391 19.71 17.67 -4.54
C ALA A 391 18.32 18.36 -4.64
N PRO A 392 17.84 18.99 -3.54
CA PRO A 392 16.51 19.61 -3.49
C PRO A 392 16.36 20.84 -4.39
N GLU A 393 17.45 21.44 -4.85
CA GLU A 393 17.40 22.69 -5.64
C GLU A 393 16.75 22.50 -7.02
N LYS A 394 16.89 21.33 -7.66
CA LYS A 394 16.16 21.02 -8.91
C LYS A 394 14.65 21.01 -8.66
N ALA A 395 14.21 20.36 -7.59
CA ALA A 395 12.80 20.30 -7.21
C ALA A 395 12.26 21.72 -6.96
N LYS A 396 13.00 22.54 -6.19
CA LYS A 396 12.60 23.93 -5.90
C LYS A 396 12.50 24.77 -7.17
N ALA A 397 13.48 24.69 -8.08
CA ALA A 397 13.44 25.43 -9.35
C ALA A 397 12.21 25.05 -10.19
N LEU A 398 11.92 23.76 -10.29
CA LEU A 398 10.73 23.25 -10.98
C LEU A 398 9.43 23.72 -10.30
N ILE A 399 9.35 23.66 -8.97
CA ILE A 399 8.18 24.13 -8.22
C ILE A 399 7.97 25.63 -8.40
N ASN A 400 9.04 26.43 -8.34
CA ASN A 400 8.97 27.86 -8.60
C ASN A 400 8.41 28.13 -10.01
N LEU A 401 8.88 27.38 -11.01
CA LEU A 401 8.37 27.49 -12.38
C LEU A 401 6.91 27.04 -12.49
N LEU A 402 6.48 25.97 -11.80
CA LEU A 402 5.09 25.53 -11.74
C LEU A 402 4.16 26.60 -11.14
N LEU A 403 4.64 27.36 -10.16
CA LEU A 403 3.86 28.40 -9.50
C LEU A 403 3.82 29.72 -10.30
N GLU A 404 4.91 30.07 -10.98
CA GLU A 404 5.04 31.35 -11.70
C GLU A 404 4.65 31.26 -13.18
N ARG A 405 4.97 30.13 -13.83
CA ARG A 405 4.74 29.86 -15.26
C ARG A 405 4.23 28.41 -15.43
N PRO A 406 2.97 28.12 -15.04
CA PRO A 406 2.48 26.75 -14.89
C PRO A 406 2.65 25.86 -16.12
N ALA A 407 2.45 26.40 -17.33
CA ALA A 407 2.60 25.63 -18.57
C ALA A 407 4.04 25.14 -18.80
N GLU A 408 5.04 25.98 -18.52
CA GLU A 408 6.46 25.64 -18.69
C GLU A 408 6.95 24.72 -17.57
N GLY A 409 6.50 24.97 -16.34
CA GLY A 409 6.74 24.08 -15.21
C GLY A 409 6.19 22.68 -15.48
N LEU A 410 4.97 22.59 -16.00
CA LEU A 410 4.34 21.31 -16.31
C LEU A 410 5.05 20.60 -17.48
N ALA A 411 5.43 21.33 -18.53
CA ALA A 411 6.18 20.75 -19.65
C ALA A 411 7.53 20.18 -19.20
N TRP A 412 8.26 20.88 -18.33
CA TRP A 412 9.51 20.37 -17.75
C TRP A 412 9.27 19.18 -16.82
N LEU A 413 8.25 19.24 -15.96
CA LEU A 413 7.92 18.11 -15.09
C LEU A 413 7.67 16.84 -15.91
N LEU A 414 6.87 16.93 -16.97
CA LEU A 414 6.47 15.77 -17.77
C LEU A 414 7.59 15.23 -18.66
N SER A 415 8.61 16.03 -19.00
CA SER A 415 9.79 15.53 -19.73
C SER A 415 10.69 14.63 -18.89
N ASP A 416 10.66 14.80 -17.56
CA ASP A 416 11.63 14.20 -16.63
C ASP A 416 11.03 13.06 -15.79
N VAL A 417 9.74 12.81 -15.91
CA VAL A 417 8.98 11.84 -15.09
C VAL A 417 8.54 10.67 -15.97
N PRO A 418 9.29 9.55 -16.04
CA PRO A 418 8.91 8.41 -16.87
C PRO A 418 7.73 7.63 -16.25
N ALA A 419 6.99 6.92 -17.11
CA ALA A 419 5.96 5.97 -16.72
C ALA A 419 6.34 4.53 -17.08
N TRP A 420 5.79 3.55 -16.37
CA TRP A 420 5.96 2.12 -16.66
C TRP A 420 4.66 1.35 -16.47
N TYR A 421 4.55 0.18 -17.09
CA TYR A 421 3.43 -0.73 -16.88
C TYR A 421 3.56 -1.46 -15.55
N ILE A 422 2.51 -1.41 -14.74
CA ILE A 422 2.40 -2.22 -13.54
C ILE A 422 2.01 -3.63 -14.01
N TRP A 423 3.01 -4.50 -14.04
CA TRP A 423 3.01 -5.89 -14.52
C TRP A 423 1.62 -6.57 -14.58
N GLU A 424 1.27 -7.04 -15.78
CA GLU A 424 0.08 -7.86 -16.08
C GLU A 424 0.20 -9.30 -15.62
#